data_AF-A0A8X6HQP3-F1
#
_entry.id   AF-A0A8X6HQP3-F1
#
_cell.length_a   1.000
_cell.length_b   1.000
_cell.length_c   1.000
_cell.angle_alpha   90.00
_cell.angle_beta   90.00
_cell.angle_gamma   90.00
#
_symmetry.space_group_name_H-M   'P 1'
#
loop_
_entity.id
_entity.type
_entity.pdbx_description
1 polymer ?
#
loop_
_entity_poly.entity_id
_entity_poly.type
_entity_poly.pdbx_seq_one_letter_code
_entity_poly.pdbx_strand_id
1 'polypeptide(L)' 'MQEQTPGRKETKPEVIERISDSFLRSPSKSTRRAGAELAVPCRMVWRVLRKRLQFKPYRYQMVQVLKPTDKPLRKNF' A
#
# COMPACT_ATOMS: atom_id res chain seq x y z
N MET A 1 -32.88 -24.17 -10.64
CA MET A 1 -31.46 -23.86 -10.90
C MET A 1 -31.29 -22.37 -10.67
N GLN A 2 -30.67 -21.94 -9.56
CA GLN A 2 -30.48 -20.51 -9.31
C GLN A 2 -29.09 -20.11 -9.84
N GLU A 3 -29.08 -19.39 -10.95
CA GLU A 3 -27.89 -18.72 -11.46
C GLU A 3 -27.62 -17.50 -10.57
N GLN A 4 -26.66 -17.62 -9.64
CA GLN A 4 -26.09 -16.44 -9.01
C GLN A 4 -25.25 -15.72 -10.06
N THR A 5 -25.66 -14.50 -10.40
CA THR A 5 -24.82 -13.55 -11.12
C THR A 5 -23.46 -13.46 -10.40
N PRO A 6 -22.32 -13.65 -11.07
CA PRO A 6 -21.04 -13.67 -10.39
C PRO A 6 -20.69 -12.24 -9.98
N GLY A 7 -21.10 -11.87 -8.77
CA GLY A 7 -20.56 -10.72 -8.07
C GLY A 7 -19.03 -10.82 -8.02
N ARG A 8 -18.38 -9.69 -7.77
CA ARG A 8 -16.92 -9.64 -7.69
C ARG A 8 -16.42 -10.60 -6.62
N LYS A 9 -15.73 -11.67 -7.04
CA LYS A 9 -15.18 -12.70 -6.16
C LYS A 9 -14.34 -12.05 -5.05
N GLU A 10 -14.66 -12.43 -3.81
CA GLU A 10 -13.88 -12.02 -2.65
C GLU A 10 -12.48 -12.63 -2.69
N THR A 11 -11.49 -11.90 -2.15
CA THR A 11 -10.12 -12.40 -2.06
C THR A 11 -10.05 -13.44 -0.95
N LYS A 12 -9.51 -14.62 -1.25
CA LYS A 12 -9.33 -15.71 -0.28
C LYS A 12 -8.47 -15.23 0.91
N PRO A 13 -8.80 -15.62 2.15
CA PRO A 13 -8.08 -15.18 3.35
C PRO A 13 -6.60 -15.59 3.31
N GLU A 14 -6.30 -16.79 2.82
CA GLU A 14 -4.93 -17.30 2.66
C GLU A 14 -4.03 -16.38 1.81
N VAL A 15 -4.59 -15.78 0.76
CA VAL A 15 -3.83 -14.85 -0.09
C VAL A 15 -3.58 -13.53 0.63
N ILE A 16 -4.50 -13.11 1.51
CA ILE A 16 -4.34 -11.90 2.32
C ILE A 16 -3.21 -12.08 3.32
N GLU A 17 -3.12 -13.23 3.98
CA GLU A 17 -2.04 -13.55 4.92
C GLU A 17 -0.68 -13.58 4.23
N ARG A 18 -0.54 -14.27 3.09
CA ARG A 18 0.70 -14.31 2.32
C ARG A 18 1.17 -12.91 1.89
N ILE A 19 0.23 -12.05 1.48
CA ILE A 19 0.53 -10.64 1.17
C ILE A 19 0.98 -9.93 2.45
N SER A 20 0.24 -10.07 3.55
CA SER A 20 0.58 -9.46 4.84
C SER A 20 2.00 -9.80 5.27
N ASP A 21 2.36 -11.09 5.31
CA ASP A 21 3.70 -11.55 5.71
C ASP A 21 4.81 -10.99 4.83
N SER A 22 4.58 -10.92 3.51
CA SER A 22 5.57 -10.37 2.58
C SER A 22 5.87 -8.89 2.86
N PHE A 23 4.85 -8.10 3.23
CA PHE A 23 4.97 -6.67 3.51
C PHE A 23 5.33 -6.38 4.97
N LEU A 24 5.07 -7.29 5.91
CA LEU A 24 5.64 -7.25 7.26
C LEU A 24 7.16 -7.43 7.20
N ARG A 25 7.64 -8.38 6.38
CA ARG A 25 9.08 -8.61 6.19
C ARG A 25 9.77 -7.46 5.44
N SER A 26 9.09 -6.83 4.49
CA SER A 26 9.63 -5.69 3.74
C SER A 26 8.52 -4.69 3.38
N PRO A 27 8.29 -3.68 4.23
CA PRO A 27 7.22 -2.69 4.01
C PRO A 27 7.41 -1.86 2.74
N SER A 28 8.65 -1.62 2.34
CA SER A 28 9.03 -0.81 1.17
C SER A 28 8.96 -1.57 -0.16
N LYS A 29 8.54 -2.84 -0.14
CA LYS A 29 8.56 -3.71 -1.32
C LYS A 29 7.58 -3.23 -2.39
N SER A 30 7.98 -3.34 -3.65
CA SER A 30 7.08 -3.02 -4.77
C SER A 30 5.93 -4.00 -4.87
N THR A 31 4.71 -3.48 -5.05
CA THR A 31 3.50 -4.27 -5.33
C THR A 31 3.65 -5.19 -6.56
N ARG A 32 4.39 -4.74 -7.58
CA ARG A 32 4.65 -5.53 -8.79
C ARG A 32 5.55 -6.72 -8.47
N ARG A 33 6.58 -6.48 -7.67
CA ARG A 33 7.51 -7.52 -7.22
C ARG A 33 6.82 -8.54 -6.31
N ALA A 34 6.06 -8.06 -5.32
CA ALA A 34 5.27 -8.93 -4.46
C ALA A 34 4.26 -9.78 -5.25
N GLY A 35 3.63 -9.20 -6.28
CA GLY A 35 2.75 -9.95 -7.18
C GLY A 35 3.46 -11.05 -7.97
N ALA A 36 4.65 -10.76 -8.51
CA ALA A 36 5.45 -11.76 -9.20
C ALA A 36 5.89 -12.92 -8.28
N GLU A 37 6.33 -12.60 -7.06
CA GLU A 37 6.78 -13.62 -6.09
C GLU A 37 5.63 -14.48 -5.55
N LEU A 38 4.45 -13.88 -5.33
CA LEU A 38 3.27 -14.57 -4.80
C LEU A 38 2.38 -15.19 -5.88
N ALA A 39 2.75 -15.06 -7.17
CA ALA A 39 1.92 -15.42 -8.32
C ALA A 39 0.51 -14.76 -8.28
N VAL A 40 0.44 -13.52 -7.80
CA VAL A 40 -0.79 -12.74 -7.64
C VAL A 40 -0.75 -11.50 -8.54
N PRO A 41 -1.84 -11.12 -9.23
CA PRO A 41 -1.87 -9.87 -9.99
C PRO A 41 -1.56 -8.65 -9.12
N CYS A 42 -0.67 -7.78 -9.57
CA CYS A 42 -0.27 -6.55 -8.85
C CYS A 42 -1.48 -5.71 -8.38
N ARG A 43 -2.53 -5.61 -9.20
CA ARG A 43 -3.77 -4.89 -8.85
C ARG A 43 -4.51 -5.50 -7.66
N MET A 44 -4.44 -6.83 -7.50
CA MET A 44 -5.01 -7.53 -6.35
C MET A 44 -4.21 -7.26 -5.09
N VAL A 45 -2.88 -7.32 -5.16
CA VAL A 45 -2.00 -6.96 -4.03
C VAL A 45 -2.28 -5.54 -3.56
N TRP A 46 -2.32 -4.56 -4.48
CA TRP A 46 -2.63 -3.16 -4.14
C TRP A 46 -3.99 -3.00 -3.45
N ARG A 47 -5.00 -3.74 -3.93
CA ARG A 47 -6.35 -3.71 -3.38
C ARG A 47 -6.40 -4.33 -1.97
N VAL A 48 -5.71 -5.45 -1.75
CA VAL A 48 -5.62 -6.09 -0.43
C VAL A 48 -4.95 -5.13 0.56
N LEU A 49 -3.81 -4.55 0.18
CA LEU A 49 -3.11 -3.55 0.98
C LEU A 49 -4.03 -2.38 1.34
N ARG A 50 -4.74 -1.79 0.37
CA ARG A 50 -5.55 -0.58 0.59
C ARG A 50 -6.89 -0.83 1.31
N LYS A 51 -7.55 -1.97 1.06
CA LYS A 51 -8.94 -2.21 1.48
C LYS A 51 -9.09 -3.23 2.60
N ARG A 52 -8.19 -4.21 2.71
CA ARG A 52 -8.27 -5.27 3.72
C ARG A 52 -7.27 -5.03 4.84
N LEU A 53 -6.00 -4.84 4.51
CA LEU A 53 -4.92 -4.60 5.49
C LEU A 53 -4.82 -3.13 5.93
N GLN A 54 -5.52 -2.22 5.24
CA GLN A 54 -5.49 -0.77 5.46
C GLN A 54 -4.06 -0.19 5.56
N PHE A 55 -3.12 -0.80 4.83
CA PHE A 55 -1.73 -0.40 4.82
C PHE A 55 -1.61 0.99 4.20
N LYS A 56 -1.34 2.00 5.03
CA LYS A 56 -1.07 3.36 4.59
C LYS A 56 0.40 3.40 4.12
N PRO A 57 0.71 3.95 2.94
CA PRO A 57 2.11 4.13 2.57
C PRO A 57 2.77 5.03 3.62
N TYR A 58 3.60 4.42 4.48
CA TYR A 58 4.37 5.12 5.50
C TYR A 58 5.50 5.89 4.80
N ARG A 59 5.17 7.05 4.20
CA ARG A 59 6.19 8.02 3.87
C ARG A 59 6.37 8.92 5.09
N TYR A 60 7.27 8.54 5.99
CA TYR A 60 7.78 9.47 6.97
C TYR A 60 8.52 10.57 6.21
N GLN A 61 7.90 11.75 6.11
CA GLN A 61 8.55 12.92 5.55
C GLN A 61 9.29 13.62 6.68
N MET A 62 10.62 13.54 6.66
CA MET A 62 11.45 14.35 7.54
C MET A 62 11.41 15.79 7.01
N VAL A 63 10.59 16.62 7.65
CA VAL A 63 10.50 18.05 7.36
C VAL A 63 11.46 18.80 8.29
N GLN A 64 12.14 19.82 7.77
CA GLN A 64 12.88 20.73 8.62
C GLN A 64 11.91 21.53 9.50
N VAL A 65 12.29 21.75 10.76
CA VAL A 65 11.54 22.63 11.66
C VAL A 65 11.63 24.05 11.13
N LEU A 66 10.48 24.64 10.81
CA LEU A 66 10.41 26.02 10.33
C LEU A 66 10.69 26.98 11.49
N LYS A 67 11.77 27.74 11.40
CA LYS A 67 12.06 28.83 12.34
C LYS A 67 11.22 30.06 11.96
N PRO A 68 10.85 30.94 12.93
CA PRO A 68 10.15 32.18 12.62
C PRO A 68 10.88 33.07 11.59
N THR A 69 12.21 32.94 11.53
CA THR A 69 13.11 33.65 10.61
C THR A 69 13.12 33.11 9.18
N ASP A 70 12.62 31.90 8.93
CA ASP A 70 12.71 31.29 7.59
C ASP A 70 11.74 31.93 6.60
N LYS A 71 10.60 32.46 7.09
CA LYS A 71 9.60 33.16 6.27
C LYS A 71 10.14 34.44 5.61
N PRO A 72 10.81 35.38 6.33
CA PRO A 72 11.38 36.56 5.70
C PRO A 72 12.58 36.24 4.79
N LEU A 73 13.44 35.27 5.14
CA LEU A 73 14.59 34.89 4.30
C LEU A 73 14.17 34.40 2.90
N ARG A 74 13.02 33.73 2.78
CA ARG A 74 12.49 33.26 1.49
C ARG A 74 12.20 34.40 0.48
N LYS A 75 11.94 35.63 0.94
CA LYS A 75 11.64 36.77 0.08
C LYS A 75 12.89 37.44 -0.51
N ASN A 76 14.08 37.05 -0.06
CA ASN A 76 15.36 37.66 -0.45
C ASN A 76 16.16 36.80 -1.45
N PHE A 77 15.53 35.77 -2.03
CA PHE A 77 16.08 34.91 -3.08
C PHE A 77 15.31 35.09 -4.38
#